data_AF-M0JML9-F1
#
_entry.id   AF-M0JML9-F1
#
_cell.length_a   1.000
_cell.length_b   1.000
_cell.length_c   1.000
_cell.angle_alpha   90.00
_cell.angle_beta   90.00
_cell.angle_gamma   90.00
#
_symmetry.space_group_name_H-M   'P 1'
#
loop_
_entity.id
_entity.type
_entity.pdbx_description
1 polymer ?
#
loop_
_entity_poly.entity_id
_entity_poly.type
_entity_poly.pdbx_seq_one_letter_code
_entity_poly.pdbx_strand_id
1 'polypeptide(L)'
;MGMDRLEDQVEKEGRDLSILEAVIENGPIGIVRLAEETGVPKHKVRYSLRMLEDDELIEPTPQGAIPVDNIDERVATINGGIDRLVEQLDGLRDVFSSTE
;
A
#
# COMPACT_ATOMS: atom_id res chain seq x y z
N MET A 1 -10.33 1.72 -20.71
CA MET A 1 -8.99 1.25 -21.14
C MET A 1 -7.88 1.75 -20.23
N GLY A 2 -7.71 3.06 -20.02
CA GLY A 2 -6.75 3.59 -19.03
C GLY A 2 -7.28 3.59 -17.60
N MET A 3 -8.55 3.95 -17.40
CA MET A 3 -9.15 4.10 -16.06
C MET A 3 -9.27 2.77 -15.32
N ASP A 4 -9.75 1.71 -15.96
CA ASP A 4 -9.85 0.37 -15.35
C ASP A 4 -8.48 -0.12 -14.81
N ARG A 5 -7.39 0.14 -15.56
CA ARG A 5 -6.04 -0.23 -15.12
C ARG A 5 -5.54 0.61 -13.96
N LEU A 6 -5.96 1.88 -13.88
CA LEU A 6 -5.62 2.76 -12.78
C LEU A 6 -6.38 2.34 -11.52
N GLU A 7 -7.67 2.02 -11.64
CA GLU A 7 -8.47 1.45 -10.56
C GLU A 7 -7.86 0.15 -10.03
N ASP A 8 -7.52 -0.79 -10.92
CA ASP A 8 -6.82 -2.04 -10.56
C ASP A 8 -5.50 -1.78 -9.82
N GLN A 9 -4.77 -0.72 -10.19
CA GLN A 9 -3.51 -0.37 -9.53
C GLN A 9 -3.78 0.22 -8.13
N VAL A 10 -4.74 1.13 -8.00
CA VAL A 10 -5.13 1.71 -6.71
C VAL A 10 -5.60 0.63 -5.74
N GLU A 11 -6.38 -0.35 -6.20
CA GLU A 11 -6.79 -1.48 -5.38
C GLU A 11 -5.60 -2.35 -4.91
N LYS A 12 -4.58 -2.50 -5.76
CA LYS A 12 -3.35 -3.22 -5.38
C LYS A 12 -2.55 -2.46 -4.34
N GLU A 13 -2.34 -1.15 -4.54
CA GLU A 13 -1.66 -0.30 -3.56
C GLU A 13 -2.40 -0.29 -2.22
N GLY A 14 -3.73 -0.15 -2.24
CA GLY A 14 -4.54 -0.18 -1.02
C GLY A 14 -4.39 -1.48 -0.23
N ARG A 15 -4.31 -2.63 -0.93
CA ARG A 15 -4.00 -3.92 -0.29
C ARG A 15 -2.59 -3.92 0.31
N ASP A 16 -1.60 -3.45 -0.44
CA ASP A 16 -0.20 -3.50 0.00
C ASP A 16 0.01 -2.58 1.21
N LEU A 17 -0.62 -1.40 1.24
CA LEU A 17 -0.64 -0.50 2.40
C LEU A 17 -1.40 -1.08 3.61
N SER A 18 -2.50 -1.80 3.40
CA SER A 18 -3.20 -2.51 4.50
C SER A 18 -2.32 -3.61 5.12
N ILE A 19 -1.51 -4.30 4.30
CA ILE A 19 -0.52 -5.26 4.81
C ILE A 19 0.60 -4.54 5.58
N LEU A 20 1.08 -3.40 5.08
CA LEU A 20 2.08 -2.58 5.76
C LEU A 20 1.60 -2.10 7.12
N GLU A 21 0.37 -1.57 7.22
CA GLU A 21 -0.26 -1.17 8.47
C GLU A 21 -0.27 -2.31 9.49
N ALA A 22 -0.70 -3.51 9.08
CA ALA A 22 -0.71 -4.68 9.95
C ALA A 22 0.70 -5.09 10.42
N VAL A 23 1.74 -4.91 9.59
CA VAL A 23 3.14 -5.13 9.98
C VAL A 23 3.62 -4.08 10.98
N ILE A 24 3.27 -2.81 10.79
CA ILE A 24 3.62 -1.72 11.72
C ILE A 24 2.99 -1.96 13.09
N GLU A 25 1.71 -2.34 13.13
CA GLU A 25 0.97 -2.51 14.38
C GLU A 25 1.33 -3.79 15.14
N ASN A 26 1.59 -4.89 14.42
CA ASN A 26 1.65 -6.23 14.99
C ASN A 26 2.98 -6.96 14.75
N GLY A 27 3.97 -6.28 14.16
CA GLY A 27 5.29 -6.83 13.88
C GLY A 27 6.01 -7.35 15.15
N PRO A 28 6.76 -8.47 15.07
CA PRO A 28 6.98 -9.32 13.91
C PRO A 28 5.74 -10.18 13.55
N ILE A 29 5.33 -10.18 12.27
CA ILE A 29 4.15 -10.91 11.81
C ILE A 29 4.38 -11.67 10.50
N GLY A 30 3.96 -12.94 10.46
CA GLY A 30 4.13 -13.82 9.30
C GLY A 30 2.93 -13.85 8.37
N ILE A 31 3.13 -14.40 7.16
CA ILE A 31 2.11 -14.49 6.08
C ILE A 31 0.77 -15.07 6.54
N VAL A 32 0.80 -16.09 7.40
CA VAL A 32 -0.44 -16.77 7.84
C VAL A 32 -1.29 -15.83 8.71
N ARG A 33 -0.69 -15.19 9.71
CA ARG A 33 -1.40 -14.23 10.57
C ARG A 33 -1.84 -13.01 9.78
N LEU A 34 -0.97 -12.45 8.93
CA LEU A 34 -1.35 -11.33 8.05
C LEU A 34 -2.60 -11.65 7.21
N ALA A 35 -2.67 -12.86 6.64
CA ALA A 35 -3.84 -13.28 5.88
C ALA A 35 -5.12 -13.41 6.73
N GLU A 36 -5.00 -13.78 8.00
CA GLU A 36 -6.11 -13.88 8.95
C GLU A 36 -6.58 -12.47 9.39
N GLU A 37 -5.65 -11.59 9.77
CA GLU A 37 -5.95 -10.23 10.24
C GLU A 37 -6.55 -9.34 9.13
N THR A 38 -5.96 -9.39 7.93
CA THR A 38 -6.37 -8.51 6.81
C THR A 38 -7.44 -9.12 5.91
N GLY A 39 -7.74 -10.42 6.06
CA GLY A 39 -8.59 -11.17 5.13
C GLY A 39 -7.99 -11.36 3.72
N VAL A 40 -6.73 -10.94 3.50
CA VAL A 40 -6.07 -11.05 2.19
C VAL A 40 -5.56 -12.48 1.96
N PRO A 41 -5.78 -13.09 0.78
CA PRO A 41 -5.26 -14.42 0.48
C PRO A 41 -3.74 -14.53 0.64
N LYS A 42 -3.25 -15.63 1.22
CA LYS A 42 -1.81 -15.87 1.52
C LYS A 42 -0.84 -15.59 0.35
N HIS A 43 -1.24 -15.93 -0.87
CA HIS A 43 -0.39 -15.68 -2.05
C HIS A 43 -0.29 -14.19 -2.41
N LYS A 44 -1.35 -13.41 -2.15
CA LYS A 44 -1.35 -11.95 -2.27
C LYS A 44 -0.57 -11.31 -1.12
N VAL A 45 -0.74 -11.77 0.12
CA VAL A 45 0.09 -11.32 1.26
C VAL A 45 1.57 -11.51 0.97
N ARG A 46 1.96 -12.68 0.45
CA ARG A 46 3.36 -12.93 0.06
C ARG A 46 3.85 -11.95 -1.01
N TYR A 47 3.02 -11.67 -2.00
CA TYR A 47 3.34 -10.70 -3.04
C TYR A 47 3.51 -9.29 -2.44
N SER A 48 2.56 -8.84 -1.61
CA SER A 48 2.62 -7.55 -0.91
C SER A 48 3.88 -7.42 -0.07
N LEU A 49 4.21 -8.41 0.77
CA LEU A 49 5.44 -8.38 1.57
C LEU A 49 6.70 -8.24 0.71
N ARG A 50 6.75 -8.92 -0.44
CA ARG A 50 7.89 -8.77 -1.36
C ARG A 50 8.00 -7.34 -1.90
N MET A 51 6.87 -6.71 -2.28
CA MET A 51 6.90 -5.34 -2.79
C MET A 51 7.27 -4.34 -1.69
N LEU A 52 6.73 -4.52 -0.48
CA LEU A 52 7.10 -3.70 0.67
C LEU A 52 8.58 -3.85 1.07
N GLU A 53 9.16 -5.05 0.91
CA GLU A 53 10.59 -5.30 1.11
C GLU A 53 11.42 -4.64 0.00
N ASP A 54 11.02 -4.79 -1.27
CA ASP A 54 11.68 -4.16 -2.43
C ASP A 54 11.65 -2.62 -2.33
N ASP A 55 10.60 -2.04 -1.72
CA ASP A 55 10.43 -0.61 -1.47
C ASP A 55 11.09 -0.13 -0.14
N GLU A 56 11.81 -1.00 0.56
CA GLU A 56 12.50 -0.69 1.83
C GLU A 56 11.58 -0.16 2.93
N LEU A 57 10.34 -0.69 3.00
CA LEU A 57 9.34 -0.36 4.02
C LEU A 57 9.31 -1.37 5.17
N ILE A 58 9.75 -2.60 4.91
CA ILE A 58 9.81 -3.68 5.90
C ILE A 58 11.11 -4.48 5.77
N GLU A 59 11.45 -5.22 6.82
CA GLU A 59 12.54 -6.20 6.82
C GLU A 59 12.02 -7.62 7.13
N PRO A 60 12.50 -8.65 6.43
CA PRO A 60 12.17 -10.02 6.74
C PRO A 60 12.95 -10.52 7.98
N THR A 61 12.26 -11.18 8.90
CA THR A 61 12.90 -11.88 10.04
C THR A 61 12.43 -13.33 10.12
N PRO A 62 13.15 -14.20 10.87
CA PRO A 62 12.68 -15.56 11.13
C PRO A 62 11.30 -15.65 11.82
N GLN A 63 10.85 -14.57 12.48
CA GLN A 63 9.58 -14.50 13.22
C GLN A 63 8.46 -13.83 12.41
N GLY A 64 8.76 -13.25 11.24
CA GLY A 64 7.83 -12.46 10.46
C GLY A 64 8.45 -11.16 9.94
N ALA A 65 7.69 -10.40 9.16
CA ALA A 65 8.10 -9.07 8.74
C ALA A 65 8.02 -8.07 9.90
N ILE A 66 8.95 -7.13 9.95
CA ILE A 66 8.95 -5.96 10.84
C ILE A 66 9.06 -4.68 10.00
N PRO A 67 8.54 -3.54 10.47
CA PRO A 67 8.82 -2.27 9.80
C PRO A 67 10.29 -1.88 9.93
N VAL A 68 10.80 -1.07 8.99
CA VAL A 68 12.12 -0.43 9.10
C VAL A 68 12.13 0.65 10.19
N ASP A 69 13.31 1.02 10.69
CA ASP A 69 13.46 1.98 11.80
C ASP A 69 12.85 3.38 11.51
N ASN A 70 12.88 3.84 10.26
CA ASN A 70 12.38 5.16 9.85
C ASN A 70 10.99 5.11 9.19
N ILE A 71 10.17 4.11 9.56
CA ILE A 71 8.87 3.88 8.92
C ILE A 71 7.93 5.09 8.99
N ASP A 72 7.95 5.86 10.07
CA ASP A 72 7.09 7.05 10.22
C ASP A 72 7.37 8.11 9.14
N GLU A 73 8.63 8.33 8.78
CA GLU A 73 9.04 9.26 7.72
C GLU A 73 8.60 8.74 6.34
N ARG A 74 8.67 7.43 6.13
CA ARG A 74 8.23 6.76 4.90
C ARG A 74 6.71 6.90 4.75
N VAL A 75 5.95 6.62 5.80
CA VAL A 75 4.48 6.75 5.83
C VAL A 75 4.07 8.19 5.57
N ALA A 76 4.74 9.17 6.19
CA ALA A 76 4.48 10.59 5.91
C ALA A 76 4.73 10.94 4.42
N THR A 77 5.76 10.37 3.81
CA THR A 77 6.07 10.55 2.38
C THR A 77 4.99 9.91 1.49
N ILE A 78 4.52 8.72 1.84
CA ILE A 78 3.43 8.03 1.11
C ILE A 78 2.16 8.88 1.17
N ASN A 79 1.75 9.34 2.36
CA ASN A 79 0.55 10.16 2.53
C ASN A 79 0.62 11.46 1.72
N GLY A 80 1.76 12.17 1.77
CA GLY A 80 1.95 13.36 0.93
C GLY A 80 1.97 13.05 -0.58
N GLY A 81 2.35 11.82 -0.97
CA GLY A 81 2.20 11.32 -2.34
C GLY A 81 0.73 11.13 -2.73
N ILE A 82 -0.06 10.50 -1.86
CA ILE A 82 -1.50 10.28 -2.05
C ILE A 82 -2.24 11.61 -2.15
N ASP A 83 -1.95 12.59 -1.28
CA ASP A 83 -2.59 13.92 -1.33
C ASP A 83 -2.39 14.59 -2.70
N ARG A 84 -1.15 14.55 -3.23
CA ARG A 84 -0.85 15.08 -4.56
C ARG A 84 -1.57 14.32 -5.68
N LEU A 85 -1.71 13.00 -5.56
CA LEU A 85 -2.46 12.20 -6.53
C LEU A 85 -3.95 12.58 -6.51
N VAL A 86 -4.54 12.79 -5.33
CA VAL A 86 -5.93 13.23 -5.19
C VAL A 86 -6.13 14.59 -5.87
N GLU A 87 -5.26 15.57 -5.61
CA GLU A 87 -5.30 16.89 -6.27
C GLU A 87 -5.26 16.77 -7.81
N GLN A 88 -4.39 15.90 -8.33
CA GLN A 88 -4.28 15.66 -9.77
C GLN A 88 -5.55 15.01 -10.35
N LEU A 89 -6.13 14.02 -9.65
CA LEU A 89 -7.35 13.33 -10.07
C LEU A 89 -8.55 14.28 -10.07
N ASP A 90 -8.66 15.17 -9.09
CA ASP A 90 -9.70 16.20 -9.09
C ASP A 90 -9.54 17.17 -10.26
N GLY A 91 -8.31 17.60 -10.55
CA GLY A 91 -8.03 18.41 -11.74
C GLY A 91 -8.42 17.72 -13.06
N LEU A 92 -8.30 16.39 -13.16
CA LEU A 92 -8.74 15.63 -14.33
C LEU A 92 -10.28 15.62 -14.49
N ARG A 93 -11.04 15.69 -13.40
CA ARG A 93 -12.51 15.77 -13.46
C ARG A 93 -12.97 17.09 -14.07
N ASP A 94 -12.24 18.17 -13.82
CA ASP A 94 -12.58 19.51 -14.31
C ASP A 94 -12.33 19.69 -15.81
N VAL A 95 -11.51 18.83 -16.43
CA VAL A 95 -11.19 18.85 -17.87
C VAL A 95 -12.45 18.82 -18.74
N PHE A 96 -13.45 18.04 -18.34
CA PHE A 96 -14.72 17.93 -19.07
C PHE A 96 -15.81 18.84 -18.51
N SER A 97 -15.63 19.43 -17.33
CA SER A 97 -16.59 20.33 -16.69
C SER A 97 -16.56 21.76 -17.25
N SER A 98 -15.56 22.11 -18.07
CA SER A 98 -15.43 23.42 -18.73
C SER A 98 -16.03 23.46 -20.15
N THR A 99 -16.83 22.46 -20.55
CA THR A 99 -17.41 22.36 -21.91
C THR A 99 -18.90 22.76 -21.97
N GLU A 100 -19.46 23.34 -20.91
CA GLU A 100 -20.79 23.97 -20.92
C GLU A 100 -20.73 25.50 -20.94
#